data_AF-A0A9W7BHW0-F1
#
_entry.id   AF-A0A9W7BHW0-F1
#
_cell.length_a   1.000
_cell.length_b   1.000
_cell.length_c   1.000
_cell.angle_alpha   90.00
_cell.angle_beta   90.00
_cell.angle_gamma   90.00
#
_symmetry.space_group_name_H-M   'P 1'
#
loop_
_entity.id
_entity.type
_entity.pdbx_description
1 polymer ?
#
loop_
_entity_poly.entity_id
_entity_poly.type
_entity_poly.pdbx_seq_one_letter_code
_entity_poly.pdbx_strand_id
1 'polypeptide(L)'
;MVPSRTFLKMSSGRQAGEARRQAEAELKRARYQEKLDAADEKERFMLTSTTALQKQQALANSRLAKHHHPVGLPKSLTVRDDPMTKA
;
A
#
# COMPACT_ATOMS: atom_id res chain seq x y z
N MET A 1 -28.33 -19.35 14.78
CA MET A 1 -27.13 -19.97 14.20
C MET A 1 -25.91 -19.33 14.88
N VAL A 2 -25.18 -20.08 15.71
CA VAL A 2 -24.03 -19.55 16.47
C VAL A 2 -22.74 -19.80 15.66
N PRO A 3 -21.86 -18.80 15.48
CA PRO A 3 -20.61 -18.99 14.75
C PRO A 3 -19.76 -20.09 15.38
N SER A 4 -19.15 -20.95 14.56
CA SER A 4 -18.30 -22.02 15.05
C SER A 4 -17.10 -21.47 15.83
N ARG A 5 -16.68 -22.17 16.87
CA ARG A 5 -15.54 -21.80 17.72
C ARG A 5 -14.25 -21.58 16.93
N THR A 6 -14.08 -22.28 15.80
CA THR A 6 -12.95 -22.09 14.88
C THR A 6 -13.01 -20.75 14.15
N PHE A 7 -14.20 -20.30 13.72
CA PHE A 7 -14.39 -19.00 13.09
C PHE A 7 -14.05 -17.85 14.06
N LEU A 8 -14.51 -17.93 15.31
CA LEU A 8 -14.24 -16.91 16.33
C LEU A 8 -12.74 -16.80 16.67
N LYS A 9 -12.00 -17.92 16.69
CA LYS A 9 -10.55 -17.92 16.91
C LYS A 9 -9.79 -17.30 15.73
N MET A 10 -10.22 -17.59 14.50
CA MET A 10 -9.61 -17.02 13.29
C MET A 10 -9.87 -15.52 13.16
N SER A 11 -11.08 -15.05 13.49
CA SER A 11 -11.41 -13.62 13.48
C SER A 11 -10.64 -12.86 14.56
N SER A 12 -10.50 -13.41 15.75
CA SER A 12 -9.72 -12.83 16.85
C SER A 12 -8.23 -12.70 16.51
N GLY A 13 -7.63 -13.72 15.87
CA GLY A 13 -6.24 -13.65 15.40
C GLY A 13 -6.01 -12.57 14.34
N ARG A 14 -6.96 -12.41 13.39
CA ARG A 14 -6.89 -11.34 12.39
C ARG A 14 -7.00 -9.96 13.02
N GLN A 15 -7.94 -9.77 13.94
CA GLN A 15 -8.12 -8.50 14.67
C GLN A 15 -6.88 -8.14 15.51
N ALA A 16 -6.29 -9.11 16.21
CA ALA A 16 -5.06 -8.89 16.97
C ALA A 16 -3.87 -8.53 16.06
N GLY A 17 -3.75 -9.18 14.90
CA GLY A 17 -2.72 -8.88 13.91
C GLY A 17 -2.91 -7.52 13.22
N GLU A 18 -4.15 -7.09 13.02
CA GLU A 18 -4.46 -5.74 12.51
C GLU A 18 -4.20 -4.66 13.55
N ALA A 19 -4.59 -4.89 14.81
CA ALA A 19 -4.30 -3.97 15.92
C ALA A 19 -2.79 -3.78 16.12
N ARG A 20 -1.99 -4.85 16.04
CA ARG A 20 -0.52 -4.74 16.08
C ARG A 20 0.04 -3.92 14.92
N ARG A 21 -0.44 -4.16 13.70
CA ARG A 21 -0.02 -3.39 12.51
C ARG A 21 -0.39 -1.91 12.63
N GLN A 22 -1.56 -1.60 13.20
CA GLN A 22 -1.98 -0.22 13.48
C GLN A 22 -1.07 0.43 14.53
N ALA A 23 -0.81 -0.23 15.65
CA ALA A 23 0.08 0.27 16.69
C ALA A 23 1.51 0.53 16.17
N GLU A 24 2.06 -0.36 15.34
CA GLU A 24 3.36 -0.15 14.70
C GLU A 24 3.35 1.02 13.71
N ALA A 25 2.26 1.22 12.98
CA ALA A 25 2.11 2.35 12.07
C ALA A 25 2.01 3.68 12.83
N GLU A 26 1.31 3.71 13.96
CA GLU A 26 1.20 4.87 14.84
C GLU A 26 2.54 5.22 15.47
N LEU A 27 3.30 4.24 15.97
CA LEU A 27 4.65 4.46 16.48
C LEU A 27 5.60 5.04 15.42
N LYS A 28 5.50 4.55 14.18
CA LYS A 28 6.29 5.09 13.06
C LYS A 28 5.89 6.53 12.73
N ARG A 29 4.59 6.85 12.78
CA ARG A 29 4.10 8.23 12.57
C ARG A 29 4.59 9.16 13.67
N ALA A 30 4.50 8.76 14.93
CA ALA A 30 4.97 9.55 16.07
C ALA A 30 6.47 9.86 15.96
N ARG A 31 7.30 8.83 15.70
CA ARG A 31 8.75 9.03 15.49
C ARG A 31 9.07 9.92 14.31
N TYR A 32 8.28 9.87 13.25
CA TYR A 32 8.47 10.75 12.10
C TYR A 32 8.10 12.20 12.44
N GLN A 33 7.02 12.40 13.20
CA GLN A 33 6.62 13.72 13.68
C GLN A 33 7.67 14.32 14.61
N GLU A 34 8.18 13.54 15.58
CA GLU A 34 9.27 13.97 16.46
C GLU A 34 10.53 14.39 15.68
N LYS A 35 10.86 13.66 14.61
CA LYS A 35 11.99 14.02 13.73
C LYS A 35 11.74 15.32 12.95
N LEU A 36 10.50 15.57 12.53
CA LEU A 36 10.16 16.84 11.88
C LEU A 36 10.25 17.99 12.89
N ASP A 37 9.73 17.79 14.09
CA ASP A 37 9.70 18.82 15.12
C ASP A 37 11.11 19.15 15.63
N ALA A 38 12.01 18.17 15.69
CA ALA A 38 13.40 18.36 16.07
C ALA A 38 14.33 18.85 14.93
N ALA A 39 13.89 18.82 13.67
CA ALA A 39 14.71 19.20 12.52
C ALA A 39 14.75 20.72 12.29
N ASP A 40 15.90 21.22 11.84
CA ASP A 40 16.07 22.60 11.38
C ASP A 40 15.26 22.89 10.10
N GLU A 41 14.99 24.16 9.78
CA GLU A 41 14.13 24.56 8.65
C GLU A 41 14.58 23.96 7.29
N LYS A 42 15.90 23.84 7.07
CA LYS A 42 16.46 23.22 5.86
C LYS A 42 16.22 21.70 5.83
N GLU A 43 16.34 21.02 6.96
CA GLU A 43 16.13 19.58 7.06
C GLU A 43 14.64 19.22 6.99
N ARG A 44 13.77 20.04 7.59
CA ARG A 44 12.31 19.94 7.43
C ARG A 44 11.88 20.03 5.96
N PHE A 45 12.46 20.96 5.20
CA PHE A 45 12.19 21.09 3.77
C PHE A 45 12.62 19.85 2.96
N MET A 46 13.78 19.27 3.29
CA MET A 46 14.25 18.03 2.64
C MET A 46 13.40 16.81 3.01
N LEU A 47 12.98 16.67 4.26
CA LEU A 47 12.12 15.57 4.71
C LEU A 47 10.69 15.67 4.14
N THR A 48 10.17 16.88 3.95
CA THR A 48 8.84 17.09 3.36
C THR A 48 8.84 16.91 1.84
N SER A 49 9.89 17.35 1.15
CA SER A 49 10.02 17.14 -0.32
C SER A 49 10.22 15.67 -0.68
N THR A 50 11.05 14.93 0.07
CA THR A 50 11.24 13.49 -0.15
C THR A 50 9.97 12.68 0.11
N THR A 51 9.20 13.01 1.15
CA THR A 51 7.90 12.35 1.39
C THR A 51 6.84 12.70 0.35
N ALA A 52 6.84 13.94 -0.17
CA ALA A 52 5.97 14.32 -1.29
C ALA A 52 6.30 13.52 -2.56
N LEU A 53 7.59 13.34 -2.87
CA LEU A 53 8.05 12.54 -4.00
C LEU A 53 7.62 11.06 -3.87
N GLN A 54 7.80 10.46 -2.69
CA GLN A 54 7.39 9.08 -2.44
C GLN A 54 5.88 8.90 -2.59
N LYS A 55 5.07 9.86 -2.12
CA LYS A 55 3.60 9.85 -2.31
C LYS A 55 3.23 9.93 -3.78
N GLN A 56 3.88 10.81 -4.55
CA GLN A 56 3.65 10.90 -6.00
C GLN A 56 4.02 9.60 -6.72
N GLN A 57 5.17 9.00 -6.39
CA GLN A 57 5.60 7.73 -6.97
C GLN A 57 4.62 6.59 -6.62
N ALA A 58 4.15 6.52 -5.38
CA ALA A 58 3.16 5.52 -4.97
C ALA A 58 1.83 5.69 -5.73
N LEU A 59 1.37 6.93 -5.93
CA LEU A 59 0.18 7.22 -6.73
C LEU A 59 0.37 6.86 -8.20
N ALA A 60 1.53 7.15 -8.78
CA ALA A 60 1.88 6.77 -10.14
C ALA A 60 1.87 5.24 -10.31
N ASN A 61 2.51 4.51 -9.39
CA ASN A 61 2.52 3.05 -9.39
C ASN A 61 1.11 2.46 -9.22
N SER A 62 0.27 3.05 -8.38
CA SER A 62 -1.13 2.63 -8.24
C SER A 62 -1.93 2.85 -9.53
N ARG A 63 -1.68 3.94 -10.24
CA ARG A 63 -2.30 4.21 -11.55
C ARG A 63 -1.85 3.23 -12.62
N LEU A 64 -0.55 2.92 -12.68
CA LEU A 64 0.00 1.90 -13.58
C LEU A 64 -0.58 0.51 -13.27
N ALA A 65 -0.64 0.13 -12.00
CA ALA A 65 -1.20 -1.17 -11.58
C ALA A 65 -2.69 -1.34 -11.93
N LYS A 66 -3.46 -0.25 -12.03
CA LYS A 66 -4.87 -0.29 -12.43
C LYS A 66 -5.09 -0.43 -13.94
N HIS A 67 -4.09 -0.09 -14.77
CA HIS A 67 -4.16 -0.20 -16.23
C HIS A 67 -3.41 -1.43 -16.74
N HIS A 68 -3.99 -2.63 -16.58
CA HIS A 68 -3.47 -3.82 -17.27
C HIS A 68 -4.57 -4.76 -17.77
N HIS A 69 -5.56 -4.20 -18.48
CA HIS A 69 -6.12 -4.92 -19.62
C HIS A 69 -5.95 -4.03 -20.86
N PRO A 70 -5.16 -4.45 -21.85
CA PRO A 70 -5.11 -3.74 -23.12
C PRO A 70 -6.53 -3.68 -23.71
N VAL A 71 -6.97 -2.49 -24.11
CA VAL A 71 -8.28 -2.28 -24.71
C VAL A 71 -8.37 -3.12 -25.98
N GLY A 72 -9.29 -4.10 -25.99
CA GLY A 72 -9.51 -5.00 -27.13
C GLY A 72 -9.29 -6.48 -26.85
N LEU A 73 -8.62 -6.85 -25.75
CA LEU A 73 -8.47 -8.26 -25.37
C LEU A 73 -9.57 -8.72 -24.39
N PRO A 74 -10.12 -9.94 -24.55
CA PRO A 74 -11.01 -10.55 -23.56
C PRO A 74 -10.35 -10.59 -22.18
N LYS A 75 -11.15 -10.41 -21.11
CA LYS A 75 -10.66 -10.35 -19.72
C LYS A 75 -9.83 -11.57 -19.27
N SER A 76 -9.97 -12.71 -19.95
CA SER A 76 -9.26 -13.96 -19.67
C SER A 76 -7.87 -14.04 -20.34
N LEU A 77 -7.54 -13.13 -21.24
CA LEU A 77 -6.28 -13.14 -21.98
C LEU A 77 -5.39 -11.97 -21.54
N THR A 78 -4.12 -12.29 -21.31
CA THR A 78 -3.09 -11.28 -21.04
C THR A 78 -2.32 -10.97 -22.32
N VAL A 79 -1.61 -9.83 -22.37
CA VAL A 79 -0.75 -9.46 -23.50
C VAL A 79 0.29 -10.56 -23.81
N ARG A 80 0.71 -11.33 -22.81
CA ARG A 80 1.65 -12.46 -22.97
C ARG A 80 1.06 -13.62 -23.78
N ASP A 81 -0.25 -13.76 -23.75
CA ASP A 81 -0.99 -14.85 -24.38
C ASP A 81 -1.54 -14.46 -25.76
N ASP A 82 -1.37 -13.19 -26.15
CA ASP A 82 -1.77 -12.70 -27.46
C ASP A 82 -0.80 -13.21 -28.56
N PRO A 83 -1.29 -14.02 -29.50
CA PRO A 83 -0.47 -14.55 -30.59
C PRO A 83 0.02 -13.48 -31.58
N MET A 84 -0.63 -12.31 -31.64
CA MET A 84 -0.27 -11.22 -32.56
C MET A 84 0.95 -10.42 -32.08
N THR A 85 1.16 -10.29 -30.77
CA THR A 85 2.30 -9.56 -30.18
C THR A 85 3.53 -10.41 -29.90
N LYS A 86 3.47 -11.73 -30.16
CA LYS A 86 4.58 -12.68 -29.95
C LYS A 86 5.49 -12.89 -31.17
N ALA A 87 5.16 -12.28 -32.31
CA ALA A 87 5.94 -12.33 -33.55
C ALA A 87 7.09 -11.31 -33.56
#